data_AF-A0A812NFD9-F1
#
_entry.id   AF-A0A812NFD9-F1
#
_cell.length_a   1.000
_cell.length_b   1.000
_cell.length_c   1.000
_cell.angle_alpha   90.00
_cell.angle_beta   90.00
_cell.angle_gamma   90.00
#
_symmetry.space_group_name_H-M   'P 1'
#
loop_
_entity.id
_entity.type
_entity.pdbx_description
1 polymer ?
#
loop_
_entity_poly.entity_id
_entity_poly.type
_entity_poly.pdbx_seq_one_letter_code
_entity_poly.pdbx_strand_id
1 'polypeptide(L)'
;VDPSGNFSAAHLARLAATGRELPEVLQVELHLVQQQQELTAYCAGNGIAVMAASPLARGQLCRPSHGSFPDAWRSLAGMAAKKGRSQAEIAVRWCLQRGYIAVPKSKSQGHVEANAAFGFELTSADAG
;
A
#
# COMPACT_ATOMS: atom_id res chain seq x y z
N VAL A 1 14.95 -14.49 -3.28
CA VAL A 1 14.16 -13.33 -3.73
C VAL A 1 13.32 -13.81 -4.90
N ASP A 2 12.04 -13.44 -4.99
CA ASP A 2 11.22 -13.85 -6.14
C ASP A 2 11.71 -13.17 -7.45
N PRO A 3 11.20 -13.56 -8.63
CA PRO A 3 11.62 -12.98 -9.91
C PRO A 3 11.39 -11.45 -10.02
N SER A 4 10.54 -10.88 -9.16
CA SER A 4 10.28 -9.43 -9.08
C SER A 4 11.23 -8.69 -8.13
N GLY A 5 12.15 -9.40 -7.47
CA GLY A 5 13.07 -8.82 -6.50
C GLY A 5 12.42 -8.60 -5.12
N ASN A 6 11.24 -9.14 -4.86
CA ASN A 6 10.57 -9.03 -3.56
C ASN A 6 10.83 -10.25 -2.66
N PHE A 7 10.88 -10.01 -1.35
CA PHE A 7 10.86 -11.07 -0.33
C PHE A 7 9.44 -11.60 -0.16
N SER A 8 9.32 -12.90 0.15
CA SER A 8 8.05 -13.55 0.49
C SER A 8 8.09 -14.06 1.93
N ALA A 9 6.93 -14.44 2.49
CA ALA A 9 6.86 -15.01 3.84
C ALA A 9 7.80 -16.22 3.99
N ALA A 10 7.87 -17.09 2.97
CA ALA A 10 8.79 -18.23 2.94
C ALA A 10 10.28 -17.83 2.93
N HIS A 11 10.64 -16.67 2.38
CA HIS A 11 12.01 -16.16 2.48
C HIS A 11 12.32 -15.69 3.90
N LEU A 12 11.38 -14.99 4.55
CA LEU A 12 11.55 -14.52 5.94
C LEU A 12 11.57 -15.69 6.94
N ALA A 13 10.71 -16.69 6.75
CA ALA A 13 10.70 -17.89 7.58
C ALA A 13 12.02 -18.66 7.50
N ARG A 14 12.59 -18.76 6.29
CA ARG A 14 13.94 -19.33 6.12
C ARG A 14 15.01 -18.49 6.80
N LEU A 15 14.93 -17.16 6.74
CA LEU A 15 15.86 -16.28 7.44
C LEU A 15 15.76 -16.48 8.97
N ALA A 16 14.55 -16.50 9.52
CA ALA A 16 14.32 -16.78 10.94
C ALA A 16 14.91 -18.13 11.39
N ALA A 17 14.75 -19.18 10.55
CA ALA A 17 15.30 -20.50 10.83
C ALA A 17 16.84 -20.54 10.89
N THR A 18 17.54 -19.53 10.36
CA THR A 18 19.01 -19.41 10.50
C THR A 18 19.44 -18.85 11.87
N GLY A 19 18.51 -18.44 12.73
CA GLY A 19 18.81 -17.80 14.01
C GLY A 19 19.32 -16.36 13.87
N ARG A 20 19.29 -15.79 12.67
CA ARG A 20 19.61 -14.39 12.41
C ARG A 20 18.42 -13.50 12.75
N GLU A 21 18.73 -12.26 13.12
CA GLU A 21 17.71 -11.24 13.33
C GLU A 21 16.91 -10.98 12.04
N LEU A 22 15.61 -10.80 12.20
CA LEU A 22 14.70 -10.37 11.13
C LEU A 22 14.84 -8.87 10.90
N PRO A 23 14.55 -8.37 9.68
CA PRO A 23 14.57 -6.93 9.43
C PRO A 23 13.48 -6.23 10.24
N GLU A 24 13.76 -5.03 10.74
CA GLU A 24 12.75 -4.19 11.41
C GLU A 24 11.70 -3.67 10.43
N VAL A 25 12.10 -3.43 9.17
CA VAL A 25 11.23 -2.91 8.11
C VAL A 25 11.41 -3.74 6.85
N LEU A 26 10.29 -4.13 6.23
CA LEU A 26 10.26 -4.74 4.92
C LEU A 26 9.58 -3.83 3.90
N GLN A 27 10.34 -3.37 2.92
CA GLN A 27 9.82 -2.61 1.79
C GLN A 27 9.44 -3.54 0.63
N VAL A 28 8.18 -3.47 0.20
CA VAL A 28 7.65 -4.29 -0.91
C VAL A 28 6.65 -3.51 -1.77
N GLU A 29 6.39 -4.01 -2.99
CA GLU A 29 5.25 -3.54 -3.78
C GLU A 29 3.94 -3.92 -3.07
N LEU A 30 3.25 -2.90 -2.56
CA LEU A 30 1.99 -3.05 -1.86
C LEU A 30 1.05 -1.90 -2.22
N HIS A 31 -0.18 -2.24 -2.58
CA HIS A 31 -1.29 -1.33 -2.85
C HIS A 31 -2.61 -2.12 -2.80
N LEU A 32 -3.74 -1.45 -2.93
CA LEU A 32 -5.07 -2.08 -2.75
C LEU A 32 -5.35 -3.30 -3.67
N VAL A 33 -4.69 -3.36 -4.83
CA VAL A 33 -4.79 -4.51 -5.76
C VAL A 33 -3.75 -5.61 -5.47
N GLN A 34 -2.59 -5.25 -4.94
CA GLN A 34 -1.50 -6.18 -4.57
C GLN A 34 -1.26 -6.07 -3.06
N GLN A 35 -2.11 -6.73 -2.28
CA GLN A 35 -2.16 -6.53 -0.83
C GLN A 35 -1.10 -7.33 -0.06
N GLN A 36 -0.54 -8.37 -0.68
CA GLN A 36 0.47 -9.25 -0.05
C GLN A 36 0.02 -9.83 1.30
N GLN A 37 -1.20 -10.38 1.36
CA GLN A 37 -1.84 -10.78 2.63
C GLN A 37 -1.00 -11.75 3.47
N GLU A 38 -0.45 -12.80 2.86
CA GLU A 38 0.40 -13.77 3.57
C GLU A 38 1.67 -13.11 4.13
N LEU A 39 2.36 -12.30 3.31
CA LEU A 39 3.59 -11.63 3.71
C LEU A 39 3.34 -10.59 4.81
N THR A 40 2.29 -9.78 4.67
CA THR A 40 1.93 -8.74 5.64
C THR A 40 1.50 -9.35 6.97
N ALA A 41 0.75 -10.46 6.95
CA ALA A 41 0.42 -11.21 8.16
C ALA A 41 1.66 -11.79 8.85
N TYR A 42 2.60 -12.36 8.08
CA TYR A 42 3.87 -12.84 8.62
C TYR A 42 4.66 -11.69 9.26
N CYS A 43 4.75 -10.56 8.58
CA CYS A 43 5.46 -9.38 9.09
C CYS A 43 4.85 -8.89 10.41
N ALA A 44 3.51 -8.76 10.47
CA ALA A 44 2.80 -8.36 11.68
C ALA A 44 3.04 -9.32 12.85
N GLY A 45 3.01 -10.64 12.60
CA GLY A 45 3.26 -11.66 13.63
C GLY A 45 4.69 -11.69 14.16
N ASN A 46 5.65 -11.10 13.43
CA ASN A 46 7.07 -11.07 13.79
C ASN A 46 7.59 -9.67 14.12
N GLY A 47 6.70 -8.67 14.29
CA GLY A 47 7.10 -7.30 14.61
C GLY A 47 7.84 -6.56 13.48
N ILE A 48 7.69 -7.00 12.23
CA ILE A 48 8.30 -6.36 11.06
C ILE A 48 7.33 -5.31 10.52
N ALA A 49 7.76 -4.05 10.46
CA ALA A 49 6.98 -2.98 9.85
C ALA A 49 6.97 -3.13 8.31
N VAL A 50 5.82 -2.92 7.67
CA VAL A 50 5.70 -3.01 6.21
C VAL A 50 5.73 -1.61 5.58
N MET A 51 6.59 -1.43 4.58
CA MET A 51 6.68 -0.21 3.77
C MET A 51 6.19 -0.47 2.34
N ALA A 52 5.10 0.18 1.96
CA ALA A 52 4.53 0.15 0.62
C ALA A 52 5.35 1.03 -0.34
N ALA A 53 6.16 0.41 -1.20
CA ALA A 53 7.03 1.09 -2.16
C ALA A 53 6.28 1.76 -3.33
N SER A 54 5.06 1.32 -3.62
CA SER A 54 4.25 1.81 -4.74
C SER A 54 2.75 1.83 -4.39
N PRO A 55 2.35 2.63 -3.38
CA PRO A 55 0.98 2.61 -2.84
C PRO A 55 -0.08 3.04 -3.85
N LEU A 56 0.32 3.73 -4.93
CA LEU A 56 -0.54 4.19 -6.03
C LEU A 56 -0.43 3.33 -7.29
N ALA A 57 0.20 2.14 -7.22
CA ALA A 57 0.50 1.28 -8.37
C ALA A 57 1.14 2.08 -9.53
N ARG A 58 2.17 2.88 -9.21
CA ARG A 58 2.86 3.76 -10.17
C ARG A 58 1.91 4.72 -10.93
N GLY A 59 0.81 5.12 -10.27
CA GLY A 59 -0.20 6.04 -10.80
C GLY A 59 -1.37 5.37 -11.53
N GLN A 60 -1.35 4.04 -11.70
CA GLN A 60 -2.41 3.29 -12.39
C GLN A 60 -3.76 3.35 -11.64
N LEU A 61 -3.74 3.56 -10.33
CA LEU A 61 -4.94 3.72 -9.51
C LEU A 61 -5.60 5.10 -9.63
N CYS A 62 -4.92 6.08 -10.21
CA CYS A 62 -5.36 7.48 -10.23
C CYS A 62 -5.56 8.03 -11.65
N ARG A 63 -5.24 7.26 -12.69
CA ARG A 63 -5.28 7.73 -14.08
C ARG A 63 -6.22 6.87 -14.92
N PRO A 64 -7.28 7.45 -15.50
CA PRO A 64 -8.23 6.72 -16.36
C PRO A 64 -7.55 6.06 -17.57
N SER A 65 -6.51 6.73 -18.11
CA SER A 65 -5.79 6.30 -19.33
C SER A 65 -4.77 5.18 -19.11
N HIS A 66 -4.50 4.78 -17.87
CA HIS A 66 -3.50 3.76 -17.51
C HIS A 66 -4.14 2.49 -16.94
N GLY A 67 -5.39 2.21 -17.33
CA GLY A 67 -6.35 1.31 -16.68
C GLY A 67 -5.98 -0.18 -16.64
N SER A 68 -4.97 -0.55 -15.87
CA SER A 68 -4.74 -1.95 -15.47
C SER A 68 -5.78 -2.44 -14.46
N PHE A 69 -6.45 -1.54 -13.73
CA PHE A 69 -7.37 -1.88 -12.63
C PHE A 69 -8.66 -1.04 -12.64
N PRO A 70 -9.58 -1.25 -13.59
CA PRO A 70 -10.77 -0.40 -13.77
C PRO A 70 -11.73 -0.43 -12.58
N ASP A 71 -11.90 -1.57 -11.92
CA ASP A 71 -12.79 -1.69 -10.75
C ASP A 71 -12.23 -0.95 -9.53
N ALA A 72 -10.95 -1.17 -9.23
CA ALA A 72 -10.21 -0.43 -8.22
C ALA A 72 -10.29 1.09 -8.45
N TRP A 73 -10.10 1.54 -9.69
CA TRP A 73 -10.21 2.96 -10.03
C TRP A 73 -11.62 3.50 -9.76
N ARG A 74 -12.67 2.76 -10.14
CA ARG A 74 -14.07 3.15 -9.88
C ARG A 74 -14.39 3.22 -8.39
N SER A 75 -13.99 2.21 -7.61
CA SER A 75 -14.19 2.19 -6.16
C SER A 75 -13.50 3.38 -5.49
N LEU A 76 -12.24 3.66 -5.86
CA LEU A 76 -11.50 4.83 -5.38
C LEU A 76 -12.20 6.14 -5.77
N ALA A 77 -12.71 6.27 -6.99
CA ALA A 77 -13.41 7.48 -7.44
C ALA A 77 -14.70 7.71 -6.63
N GLY A 78 -15.46 6.66 -6.34
CA GLY A 78 -16.66 6.76 -5.50
C GLY A 78 -16.35 7.18 -4.06
N MET A 79 -15.30 6.59 -3.45
CA MET A 79 -14.84 6.98 -2.11
C MET A 79 -14.32 8.42 -2.07
N ALA A 80 -13.50 8.79 -3.06
CA ALA A 80 -12.96 10.13 -3.23
C ALA A 80 -14.07 11.19 -3.26
N ALA A 81 -15.12 10.97 -4.06
CA ALA A 81 -16.28 11.85 -4.13
C ALA A 81 -17.02 11.96 -2.79
N LYS A 82 -17.30 10.84 -2.12
CA LYS A 82 -17.99 10.81 -0.82
C LYS A 82 -17.23 11.54 0.28
N LYS A 83 -15.89 11.49 0.25
CA LYS A 83 -15.02 12.05 1.30
C LYS A 83 -14.49 13.44 0.96
N GLY A 84 -14.74 13.96 -0.25
CA GLY A 84 -14.17 15.21 -0.73
C GLY A 84 -12.64 15.15 -0.85
N ARG A 85 -12.11 14.00 -1.27
CA ARG A 85 -10.66 13.71 -1.38
C ARG A 85 -10.29 13.26 -2.78
N SER A 86 -9.00 13.21 -3.08
CA SER A 86 -8.46 12.61 -4.29
C SER A 86 -8.33 11.09 -4.18
N GLN A 87 -8.33 10.39 -5.32
CA GLN A 87 -8.09 8.92 -5.34
C GLN A 87 -6.72 8.56 -4.74
N ALA A 88 -5.72 9.44 -4.91
CA ALA A 88 -4.40 9.26 -4.32
C ALA A 88 -4.44 9.32 -2.78
N GLU A 89 -5.14 10.30 -2.21
CA GLU A 89 -5.36 10.38 -0.76
C GLU A 89 -6.06 9.12 -0.23
N ILE A 90 -7.12 8.64 -0.90
CA ILE A 90 -7.83 7.42 -0.50
C ILE A 90 -6.88 6.21 -0.49
N ALA A 91 -6.10 6.02 -1.56
CA ALA A 91 -5.19 4.87 -1.69
C ALA A 91 -4.03 4.93 -0.68
N VAL A 92 -3.48 6.11 -0.40
CA VAL A 92 -2.47 6.29 0.65
C VAL A 92 -3.09 6.05 2.03
N ARG A 93 -4.28 6.61 2.29
CA ARG A 93 -4.99 6.40 3.57
C ARG A 93 -5.28 4.94 3.85
N TRP A 94 -5.63 4.18 2.81
CA TRP A 94 -5.82 2.72 2.92
C TRP A 94 -4.56 2.01 3.44
N CYS A 95 -3.37 2.41 2.98
CA CYS A 95 -2.11 1.87 3.50
C CYS A 95 -1.92 2.24 4.98
N LEU A 96 -2.06 3.54 5.29
CA LEU A 96 -1.82 4.08 6.64
C LEU A 96 -2.76 3.46 7.69
N GLN A 97 -4.05 3.31 7.38
CA GLN A 97 -5.02 2.72 8.32
C GLN A 97 -4.81 1.23 8.57
N ARG A 98 -4.08 0.54 7.69
CA ARG A 98 -3.67 -0.85 7.89
C ARG A 98 -2.36 -0.98 8.66
N GLY A 99 -1.80 0.14 9.13
CA GLY A 99 -0.53 0.18 9.85
C GLY A 99 0.70 0.10 8.95
N TYR A 100 0.53 0.28 7.64
CA TYR A 100 1.65 0.27 6.69
C TYR A 100 2.25 1.68 6.55
N ILE A 101 3.57 1.73 6.36
CA ILE A 101 4.27 2.94 5.93
C ILE A 101 4.03 3.10 4.42
N ALA A 102 3.63 4.28 3.96
CA ALA A 102 3.40 4.55 2.54
C ALA A 102 4.41 5.56 2.00
N VAL A 103 5.08 5.23 0.88
CA VAL A 103 6.05 6.13 0.22
C VAL A 103 5.63 6.47 -1.22
N PRO A 104 4.57 7.28 -1.41
CA PRO A 104 4.13 7.69 -2.74
C PRO A 104 5.13 8.67 -3.38
N LYS A 105 5.60 8.35 -4.59
CA LYS A 105 6.46 9.25 -5.38
C LYS A 105 5.62 10.35 -6.05
N SER A 106 6.05 11.60 -5.93
CA SER A 106 5.47 12.74 -6.65
C SER A 106 6.56 13.72 -7.12
N LYS A 107 6.28 14.46 -8.20
CA LYS A 107 7.04 15.64 -8.64
C LYS A 107 6.22 16.94 -8.53
N SER A 108 4.93 16.84 -8.23
CA SER A 108 4.02 17.98 -8.08
C SER A 108 3.87 18.32 -6.61
N GLN A 109 4.06 19.60 -6.26
CA GLN A 109 3.92 20.10 -4.90
C GLN A 109 2.52 19.78 -4.33
N GLY A 110 1.46 20.07 -5.08
CA GLY A 110 0.10 19.79 -4.63
C GLY A 110 -0.16 18.29 -4.39
N HIS A 111 0.47 17.40 -5.14
CA HIS A 111 0.40 15.97 -4.88
C HIS A 111 1.24 15.54 -3.66
N VAL A 112 2.38 16.20 -3.39
CA VAL A 112 3.17 15.94 -2.17
C VAL A 112 2.33 16.28 -0.94
N GLU A 113 1.62 17.41 -0.97
CA GLU A 113 0.71 17.81 0.12
C GLU A 113 -0.48 16.85 0.26
N ALA A 114 -1.14 16.49 -0.85
CA ALA A 114 -2.23 15.52 -0.83
C ALA A 114 -1.78 14.13 -0.32
N ASN A 115 -0.55 13.71 -0.61
CA ASN A 115 -0.01 12.43 -0.15
C ASN A 115 0.13 12.33 1.38
N ALA A 116 0.00 13.43 2.13
CA ALA A 116 -0.06 13.37 3.59
C ALA A 116 -1.31 12.60 4.07
N ALA A 117 -2.40 12.65 3.30
CA ALA A 117 -3.62 11.83 3.51
C ALA A 117 -4.17 11.85 4.95
N PHE A 118 -4.09 13.01 5.62
CA PHE A 118 -4.61 13.23 6.98
C PHE A 118 -6.01 13.86 6.98
N GLY A 119 -6.69 13.78 8.14
CA GLY A 119 -7.96 14.49 8.38
C GLY A 119 -9.22 13.81 7.83
N PHE A 120 -9.18 12.50 7.57
CA PHE A 120 -10.36 11.69 7.25
C PHE A 120 -10.10 10.19 7.54
N GLU A 121 -11.13 9.36 7.62
CA GLU A 121 -10.98 7.91 7.79
C GLU A 121 -11.83 7.12 6.78
N LEU A 122 -11.31 5.98 6.37
CA LEU A 122 -12.01 4.93 5.63
C LEU A 122 -12.74 4.04 6.63
N THR A 123 -14.00 3.78 6.36
CA THR A 123 -14.86 2.92 7.17
C THR A 123 -14.89 1.49 6.63
N SER A 124 -15.44 0.54 7.39
CA SER A 124 -15.66 -0.82 6.90
C SER A 124 -16.53 -0.88 5.65
N ALA A 125 -17.45 0.08 5.47
CA ALA A 125 -18.27 0.21 4.26
C ALA A 125 -17.47 0.69 3.03
N ASP A 126 -16.28 1.24 3.24
CA ASP A 126 -15.37 1.71 2.19
C ASP A 126 -14.37 0.60 1.76
N ALA A 127 -14.36 -0.56 2.43
CA ALA A 127 -13.40 -1.63 2.21
C ALA A 127 -13.73 -2.59 1.04
N GLY A 128 -14.74 -2.25 0.23
CA GLY A 128 -15.24 -3.04 -0.90
C GLY A 128 -14.42 -2.93 -2.17
#